data_AF-A0A3D1GUI1-F1
#
_entry.id   AF-A0A3D1GUI1-F1
#
_cell.length_a   1.000
_cell.length_b   1.000
_cell.length_c   1.000
_cell.angle_alpha   90.00
_cell.angle_beta   90.00
_cell.angle_gamma   90.00
#
_symmetry.space_group_name_H-M   'P 1'
#
loop_
_entity.id
_entity.type
_entity.pdbx_description
1 polymer ?
#
loop_
_entity_poly.entity_id
_entity_poly.type
_entity_poly.pdbx_seq_one_letter_code
_entity_poly.pdbx_strand_id
1 'polypeptide(L)' 'HVNGQSVKSCTLLAAQASGAEVTTIEGIANGDELHPMQQAFHENHGLQCGYC' A
#
# COMPACT_ATOMS: atom_id res chain seq x y z
N HIS A 1 -0.59 -2.11 4.96
CA HIS A 1 -0.91 -3.23 5.88
C HIS A 1 -0.12 -3.10 7.17
N VAL A 2 -0.69 -3.54 8.29
CA VAL A 2 0.00 -3.72 9.58
C VAL A 2 -0.12 -5.19 9.94
N ASN A 3 0.99 -5.92 10.00
CA ASN A 3 1.03 -7.38 10.19
C ASN A 3 0.09 -8.12 9.21
N GLY A 4 0.16 -7.76 7.92
CA GLY A 4 -0.68 -8.32 6.86
C GLY A 4 -2.15 -7.87 6.83
N GLN A 5 -2.63 -7.12 7.83
CA GLN A 5 -4.02 -6.64 7.89
C GLN A 5 -4.17 -5.24 7.30
N SER A 6 -5.29 -4.97 6.61
CA SER A 6 -5.62 -3.63 6.09
C SER A 6 -6.10 -2.74 7.24
N VAL A 7 -5.43 -1.60 7.44
CA VAL A 7 -5.69 -0.67 8.54
C VAL A 7 -5.61 0.75 8.01
N LYS A 8 -6.53 1.62 8.42
CA LYS A 8 -6.45 3.06 8.19
C LYS A 8 -5.42 3.66 9.15
N SER A 9 -4.26 4.06 8.64
CA SER A 9 -3.17 4.57 9.47
C SER A 9 -3.53 5.85 10.23
N CYS A 10 -4.43 6.67 9.69
CA CYS A 10 -4.90 7.89 10.36
C CYS A 10 -5.70 7.64 11.65
N THR A 11 -6.11 6.39 11.91
CA THR A 11 -6.80 5.98 13.15
C THR A 11 -5.94 5.07 14.03
N LEU A 12 -4.63 4.97 13.77
CA LEU A 12 -3.67 4.18 14.53
C LEU A 12 -2.52 5.10 14.97
N LEU A 13 -2.23 5.15 16.28
CA LEU A 13 -1.09 5.94 16.77
C LEU A 13 0.22 5.26 16.37
N ALA A 14 1.25 6.05 16.05
CA ALA A 14 2.57 5.53 15.72
C ALA A 14 3.14 4.61 16.82
N ALA A 15 2.94 4.96 18.10
CA ALA A 15 3.37 4.13 19.22
C ALA A 15 2.69 2.74 19.26
N GLN A 16 1.46 2.61 18.75
CA GLN A 16 0.75 1.34 18.66
C GLN A 16 1.30 0.44 17.53
N ALA A 17 1.97 1.02 16.54
CA ALA A 17 2.63 0.28 15.46
C ALA A 17 4.07 -0.15 15.81
N SER A 18 4.55 0.14 17.02
CA SER A 18 5.90 -0.24 17.45
C SER A 18 6.09 -1.76 17.38
N GLY A 19 7.11 -2.20 16.64
CA GLY A 19 7.43 -3.62 16.43
C GLY A 19 6.53 -4.34 15.42
N ALA A 20 5.57 -3.65 14.80
CA ALA A 20 4.75 -4.23 13.73
C ALA A 20 5.47 -4.20 12.38
N GLU A 21 5.15 -5.17 11.53
CA GLU A 21 5.52 -5.14 10.12
C GLU A 21 4.56 -4.22 9.37
N VAL A 22 5.08 -3.18 8.72
CA VAL A 22 4.27 -2.21 7.96
C VAL A 22 4.61 -2.30 6.47
N THR A 23 3.59 -2.52 5.65
CA THR A 23 3.70 -2.52 4.18
C THR A 23 2.93 -1.33 3.60
N THR A 24 3.56 -0.50 2.79
CA THR A 24 2.95 0.64 2.08
C THR A 24 2.96 0.43 0.56
N ILE A 25 2.44 1.39 -0.21
CA ILE A 25 2.36 1.29 -1.68
C ILE A 25 3.75 1.24 -2.34
N GLU A 26 4.75 1.87 -1.74
CA GLU A 26 6.13 1.87 -2.21
C GLU A 26 6.79 0.50 -2.07
N GLY A 27 6.28 -0.35 -1.18
CA GLY A 27 6.87 -1.64 -0.84
C GLY A 27 6.33 -2.84 -1.62
N ILE A 28 5.37 -2.67 -2.54
CA ILE A 28 4.75 -3.81 -3.25
C ILE A 28 5.38 -4.12 -4.61
N ALA A 29 6.15 -3.18 -5.18
CA ALA A 29 6.87 -3.40 -6.42
C ALA A 29 8.16 -4.22 -6.19
N ASN A 30 8.60 -4.97 -7.19
CA ASN A 30 9.87 -5.68 -7.21
C ASN A 30 10.89 -4.88 -8.04
N GLY A 31 11.51 -3.88 -7.41
CA GLY A 31 12.36 -2.93 -8.14
C GLY A 31 11.52 -2.13 -9.14
N ASP A 32 11.88 -2.23 -10.43
CA ASP A 32 11.14 -1.57 -11.52
C ASP A 32 9.94 -2.39 -12.03
N GLU A 33 9.74 -3.61 -11.53
CA GLU A 33 8.62 -4.47 -11.89
C GLU A 33 7.39 -4.17 -11.03
N LEU A 34 6.28 -3.79 -11.67
CA LEU A 34 5.02 -3.51 -11.00
C LEU A 34 4.42 -4.76 -10.36
N HIS A 35 3.84 -4.60 -9.18
CA HIS A 35 2.98 -5.63 -8.61
C HIS A 35 1.79 -5.89 -9.54
N PRO A 36 1.28 -7.14 -9.68
CA PRO A 36 0.13 -7.43 -10.56
C PRO A 36 -1.09 -6.51 -10.35
N MET A 37 -1.34 -6.09 -9.10
CA MET A 37 -2.39 -5.11 -8.80
C MET A 37 -2.11 -3.71 -9.36
N GLN A 38 -0.86 -3.23 -9.29
CA GLN A 38 -0.48 -1.92 -9.86
C GLN A 38 -0.64 -1.95 -11.38
N GLN A 39 -0.19 -3.03 -12.02
CA GLN A 39 -0.35 -3.23 -13.46
C GLN A 39 -1.84 -3.23 -13.87
N ALA A 40 -2.67 -4.02 -13.19
CA ALA A 40 -4.11 -4.06 -13.49
C ALA A 40 -4.79 -2.70 -13.29
N PHE A 41 -4.43 -1.95 -12.24
CA PHE A 41 -4.95 -0.60 -12.00
C PHE A 41 -4.57 0.36 -13.13
N HIS A 42 -3.36 0.27 -13.66
CA HIS A 42 -2.92 1.07 -14.80
C HIS A 42 -3.69 0.69 -16.09
N GLU A 43 -3.72 -0.59 -16.44
CA GLU A 43 -4.32 -1.10 -17.67
C GLU A 43 -5.83 -0.83 -17.78
N ASN A 44 -6.52 -0.82 -16.63
CA ASN A 44 -7.98 -0.65 -16.59
C ASN A 44 -8.40 0.79 -16.26
N HIS A 45 -7.48 1.76 -16.36
CA HIS A 45 -7.76 3.16 -15.99
C HIS A 45 -8.38 3.27 -14.57
N GLY A 46 -7.84 2.51 -13.63
CA GLY A 46 -8.28 2.43 -12.24
C GLY A 46 -7.90 3.64 -11.39
N LEU A 47 -7.20 4.63 -11.96
CA LEU A 47 -6.86 5.89 -11.30
C LEU A 47 -7.10 7.09 -12.23
N GLN A 48 -7.36 8.25 -11.62
CA GLN A 48 -7.45 9.53 -12.31
C GLN A 48 -6.44 10.52 -11.71
N CYS A 49 -6.82 11.23 -10.65
CA CYS A 49 -5.93 12.20 -9.99
C CYS A 49 -4.77 11.53 -9.22
N GLY A 50 -4.85 10.24 -8.95
CA GLY A 50 -3.82 9.46 -8.24
C GLY A 50 -3.75 9.69 -6.72
N TYR A 51 -4.77 10.31 -6.12
CA TYR A 51 -4.79 10.57 -4.67
C TYR A 51 -5.21 9.35 -3.84
N CYS A 52 -6.11 8.52 -4.38
CA CYS A 52 -6.60 7.28 -3.79
C CYS A 52 -6.08 6.07 -4.56
#